data_AF-A0A949GU25-F1
#
_entry.id   AF-A0A949GU25-F1
#
_cell.length_a   1.000
_cell.length_b   1.000
_cell.length_c   1.000
_cell.angle_alpha   90.00
_cell.angle_beta   90.00
_cell.angle_gamma   90.00
#
_symmetry.space_group_name_H-M   'P 1'
#
loop_
_entity.id
_entity.type
_entity.pdbx_description
1 polymer ?
#
loop_
_entity_poly.entity_id
_entity_poly.type
_entity_poly.pdbx_seq_one_letter_code
_entity_poly.pdbx_strand_id
1 'polypeptide(L)'
;MTGRPPEKLVVSALLVAASLLALFPLIWMVSVSLMSPQEAGRFPPPLWPSQPSFANYRDLFAHQNMGRYVFNSLFVASLATLLSLAFNVTAGYAFAKLQFRGRDKLFQGLLAALVIPGQLSMLPLFFLLKILGLLNSYVG
;
A
#
# COMPACT_ATOMS: atom_id res chain seq x y z
N MET A 1 35.06 23.62 -17.61
CA MET A 1 34.22 23.93 -16.43
C MET A 1 32.80 24.15 -16.90
N THR A 2 31.98 23.09 -16.91
CA THR A 2 30.63 23.09 -17.50
C THR A 2 29.60 23.67 -16.52
N GLY A 3 29.36 24.98 -16.60
CA GLY A 3 28.26 25.63 -15.89
C GLY A 3 26.93 25.06 -16.38
N ARG A 4 26.16 24.42 -15.51
CA ARG A 4 24.80 23.94 -15.85
C ARG A 4 23.92 25.17 -16.14
N PRO A 5 23.09 25.15 -17.21
CA PRO A 5 22.21 26.28 -17.52
C PRO A 5 21.24 26.54 -16.37
N PRO A 6 20.88 27.82 -16.11
CA PRO A 6 20.10 28.23 -14.93
C PRO A 6 18.73 27.54 -14.84
N GLU A 7 18.14 27.17 -15.97
CA GLU A 7 16.90 26.39 -16.05
C GLU A 7 16.99 25.05 -15.29
N LYS A 8 18.13 24.35 -15.39
CA LYS A 8 18.33 23.04 -14.74
C LYS A 8 18.48 23.20 -13.24
N LEU A 9 19.05 24.31 -12.78
CA LEU A 9 19.15 24.63 -11.36
C LEU A 9 17.77 24.91 -10.77
N VAL A 10 16.94 25.68 -11.48
CA VAL A 10 15.55 25.97 -11.06
C VAL A 10 14.71 24.70 -11.00
N VAL A 11 14.71 23.88 -12.07
CA VAL A 11 13.97 22.61 -12.08
C VAL A 11 14.47 21.67 -10.97
N SER A 12 15.78 21.56 -10.77
CA SER A 12 16.33 20.74 -9.69
C SER A 12 15.92 21.23 -8.30
N ALA A 13 15.93 22.55 -8.08
CA ALA A 13 15.50 23.14 -6.81
C ALA A 13 14.01 22.87 -6.54
N LEU A 14 13.15 23.00 -7.57
CA LEU A 14 11.73 22.69 -7.47
C LEU A 14 11.48 21.20 -7.16
N LEU A 15 12.21 20.30 -7.81
CA LEU A 15 12.12 18.87 -7.53
C LEU A 15 12.56 18.55 -6.10
N VAL A 16 13.66 19.14 -5.63
CA VAL A 16 14.11 18.97 -4.23
C VAL A 16 13.06 19.48 -3.25
N ALA A 17 12.48 20.67 -3.50
CA ALA A 17 11.42 21.20 -2.65
C ALA A 17 10.18 20.29 -2.63
N ALA A 18 9.72 19.82 -3.78
CA ALA A 18 8.60 18.88 -3.89
C ALA A 18 8.89 17.55 -3.18
N SER A 19 10.11 17.01 -3.32
CA SER A 19 10.53 15.80 -2.60
C SER A 19 10.55 16.02 -1.09
N LEU A 20 11.06 17.15 -0.60
CA LEU A 20 11.07 17.46 0.84
C LEU A 20 9.64 17.59 1.38
N LEU A 21 8.74 18.23 0.65
CA LEU A 21 7.33 18.33 1.03
C LEU A 21 6.64 16.96 1.07
N ALA A 22 6.93 16.08 0.11
CA ALA A 22 6.39 14.72 0.08
C ALA A 22 6.97 13.83 1.19
N LEU A 23 8.25 14.01 1.55
CA LEU A 23 8.92 13.24 2.59
C LEU A 23 8.63 13.75 4.01
N PHE A 24 8.27 15.03 4.15
CA PHE A 24 7.99 15.65 5.45
C PHE A 24 7.04 14.82 6.34
N PRO A 25 5.84 14.40 5.89
CA PRO A 25 4.95 13.60 6.73
C PRO A 25 5.55 12.26 7.12
N LEU A 26 6.35 11.62 6.24
CA LEU A 26 7.00 10.35 6.54
C LEU A 26 8.09 10.50 7.59
N ILE A 27 8.92 11.54 7.49
CA ILE A 27 9.95 11.87 8.49
C ILE A 27 9.28 12.17 9.83
N TRP A 28 8.18 12.92 9.81
CA TRP A 28 7.45 13.23 11.03
C TRP A 28 6.79 11.99 11.66
N MET A 29 6.25 11.06 10.87
CA MET A 29 5.75 9.78 11.38
C MET A 29 6.83 8.97 12.11
N VAL A 30 8.06 8.96 11.59
CA VAL A 30 9.22 8.31 12.25
C VAL A 30 9.61 9.04 13.54
N SER A 31 9.54 10.37 13.52
CA SER A 31 9.79 11.18 14.72
C SER A 31 8.77 10.87 15.82
N VAL A 32 7.48 10.82 15.48
CA VAL A 32 6.38 10.52 16.41
C VAL A 32 6.45 9.08 16.92
N SER A 33 6.87 8.11 16.10
CA SER A 33 7.00 6.71 16.56
C SER A 33 8.05 6.52 17.66
N LEU A 34 8.99 7.46 17.80
CA LEU A 34 10.03 7.48 18.83
C LEU A 34 9.65 8.31 20.07
N MET A 35 8.51 9.00 20.07
CA MET A 35 8.00 9.79 21.19
C MET A 35 7.27 8.93 22.21
N SER A 36 7.21 9.38 23.47
CA SER A 36 6.29 8.77 24.44
C SER A 36 4.82 9.04 24.04
N PRO A 37 3.86 8.16 24.41
CA PRO A 37 2.44 8.39 24.11
C PRO A 37 1.92 9.74 24.63
N GLN A 38 2.41 10.18 25.79
CA GLN A 38 2.07 11.47 26.38
C GLN A 38 2.63 12.65 25.58
N GLU A 39 3.78 12.50 24.95
CA GLU A 39 4.41 13.53 24.14
C GLU A 39 3.77 13.63 22.75
N ALA A 40 3.52 12.49 22.10
CA ALA A 40 2.85 12.42 20.80
C ALA A 40 1.43 13.00 20.83
N GLY A 41 0.75 12.90 21.98
CA GLY A 41 -0.61 13.43 22.18
C GLY A 41 -0.70 14.92 22.52
N ARG A 42 0.42 15.65 22.64
CA ARG A 42 0.39 17.09 22.94
C ARG A 42 -0.04 17.91 21.71
N PHE A 43 -0.64 19.08 21.95
CA PHE A 43 -1.00 20.02 20.90
C PHE A 43 -0.29 21.38 21.10
N PRO A 44 0.43 21.90 20.10
CA PRO A 44 0.77 21.24 18.83
C PRO A 44 1.72 20.05 19.05
N PRO A 45 1.62 18.97 18.25
CA PRO A 45 2.52 17.84 18.43
C PRO A 45 3.94 18.26 18.06
N PRO A 46 4.95 17.87 18.85
CA PRO A 46 6.33 18.24 18.59
C PRO A 46 6.82 17.66 17.25
N LEU A 47 7.72 18.39 16.59
CA LEU A 47 8.35 17.90 15.35
C LEU A 47 9.43 16.85 15.62
N TRP A 48 10.07 16.91 16.79
CA TRP A 48 11.19 16.07 17.20
C TRP A 48 10.97 15.53 18.62
N PRO A 49 11.31 14.27 18.90
CA PRO A 49 11.18 13.71 20.24
C PRO A 49 12.16 14.40 21.19
N SER A 50 11.69 14.73 22.39
CA SER A 50 12.52 15.23 23.48
C SER A 50 13.50 14.15 23.99
N GLN A 51 13.05 12.89 24.04
CA GLN A 51 13.87 11.73 24.37
C GLN A 51 13.53 10.57 23.42
N PRO A 52 14.29 10.38 22.32
CA PRO A 52 14.04 9.30 21.38
C PRO A 52 14.11 7.93 22.07
N SER A 53 13.07 7.12 21.91
CA SER A 53 13.00 5.80 22.52
C SER A 53 12.41 4.75 21.59
N PHE A 54 12.95 3.53 21.65
CA PHE A 54 12.39 2.36 20.96
C PHE A 54 11.39 1.58 21.83
N ALA A 55 10.95 2.15 22.96
CA ALA A 55 10.00 1.50 23.87
C ALA A 55 8.69 1.12 23.15
N ASN A 56 8.16 1.99 22.29
CA ASN A 56 6.96 1.71 21.51
C ASN A 56 7.13 0.47 20.60
N TYR A 57 8.29 0.34 19.95
CA TYR A 57 8.59 -0.83 19.12
C TYR A 57 8.71 -2.10 19.96
N ARG A 58 9.41 -2.04 21.10
CA ARG A 58 9.51 -3.20 22.01
C ARG A 58 8.13 -3.64 22.50
N ASP A 59 7.30 -2.71 22.93
CA ASP A 59 5.94 -2.99 23.39
C ASP A 59 5.07 -3.61 22.28
N LEU A 60 5.14 -3.04 21.08
CA LEU A 60 4.42 -3.51 19.91
C LEU A 60 4.79 -4.96 19.52
N PHE A 61 6.07 -5.31 19.54
CA PHE A 61 6.52 -6.66 19.20
C PHE A 61 6.40 -7.66 20.36
N ALA A 62 6.53 -7.22 21.62
CA ALA A 62 6.45 -8.09 22.78
C ALA A 62 5.01 -8.35 23.25
N HIS A 63 4.14 -7.34 23.20
CA HIS A 63 2.80 -7.39 23.81
C HIS A 63 1.65 -7.30 22.81
N GLN A 64 1.85 -6.72 21.63
CA GLN A 64 0.76 -6.47 20.67
C GLN A 64 0.72 -7.43 19.47
N ASN A 65 1.40 -8.59 19.56
CA ASN A 65 1.44 -9.61 18.51
C ASN A 65 1.85 -9.09 17.11
N MET A 66 2.60 -7.98 17.03
CA MET A 66 2.91 -7.34 15.76
C MET A 66 3.66 -8.26 14.78
N GLY A 67 4.50 -9.17 15.29
CA GLY A 67 5.15 -10.19 14.46
C GLY A 67 4.16 -11.04 13.67
N ARG A 68 3.02 -11.41 14.26
CA ARG A 68 1.96 -12.16 13.58
C ARG A 68 1.26 -11.30 12.53
N TYR A 69 0.99 -10.01 12.81
CA TYR A 69 0.38 -9.12 11.83
C TYR A 69 1.27 -8.89 10.60
N VAL A 70 2.57 -8.70 10.83
CA VAL A 70 3.56 -8.60 9.74
C VAL A 70 3.61 -9.88 8.94
N PHE A 71 3.69 -11.05 9.59
CA PHE A 71 3.70 -12.34 8.91
C PHE A 71 2.44 -12.58 8.08
N ASN A 72 1.25 -12.37 8.67
CA ASN A 72 -0.02 -12.55 7.98
C ASN A 72 -0.10 -11.67 6.73
N SER A 73 0.27 -10.39 6.86
CA SER A 73 0.22 -9.43 5.76
C SER A 73 1.21 -9.82 4.65
N LEU A 74 2.43 -10.17 5.02
CA LEU A 74 3.46 -10.57 4.07
C LEU A 74 3.07 -11.87 3.34
N PHE A 75 2.56 -12.86 4.08
CA PHE A 75 2.12 -14.13 3.54
C PHE A 75 0.97 -13.95 2.55
N VAL A 76 -0.10 -13.24 2.95
CA VAL A 76 -1.27 -13.00 2.10
C VAL A 76 -0.90 -12.16 0.88
N ALA A 77 -0.14 -11.07 1.06
CA ALA A 77 0.27 -10.21 -0.05
C ALA A 77 1.16 -10.96 -1.07
N SER A 78 2.10 -11.78 -0.59
CA SER A 78 2.98 -12.56 -1.46
C SER A 78 2.19 -13.63 -2.22
N LEU A 79 1.33 -14.38 -1.54
CA LEU A 79 0.50 -15.41 -2.16
C LEU A 79 -0.46 -14.80 -3.20
N ALA A 80 -1.14 -13.71 -2.86
CA ALA A 80 -2.03 -13.01 -3.77
C ALA A 80 -1.28 -12.47 -4.99
N THR A 81 -0.06 -11.95 -4.82
CA THR A 81 0.78 -11.45 -5.92
C THR A 81 1.20 -12.59 -6.85
N LEU A 82 1.65 -13.73 -6.31
CA LEU A 82 2.07 -14.89 -7.10
C LEU A 82 0.91 -15.48 -7.90
N LEU A 83 -0.25 -15.67 -7.26
CA LEU A 83 -1.46 -16.12 -7.94
C LEU A 83 -1.88 -15.13 -9.02
N SER A 84 -1.92 -13.84 -8.69
CA SER A 84 -2.27 -12.79 -9.66
C SER A 84 -1.32 -12.79 -10.85
N LEU A 85 -0.01 -12.96 -10.64
CA LEU A 85 0.95 -13.04 -11.73
C LEU A 85 0.69 -14.26 -12.62
N ALA A 86 0.44 -15.43 -12.04
CA ALA A 86 0.16 -16.66 -12.78
C ALA A 86 -1.06 -16.51 -13.70
N PHE A 87 -2.15 -15.92 -13.20
CA PHE A 87 -3.37 -15.72 -13.98
C PHE A 87 -3.30 -14.51 -14.93
N ASN A 88 -2.77 -13.38 -14.47
CA ASN A 88 -2.79 -12.14 -15.26
C ASN A 88 -1.80 -12.19 -16.42
N VAL A 89 -0.63 -12.83 -16.26
CA VAL A 89 0.33 -12.97 -17.36
C VAL A 89 -0.22 -13.88 -18.45
N THR A 90 -0.83 -15.01 -18.07
CA THR A 90 -1.41 -15.94 -19.04
C THR A 90 -2.63 -15.35 -19.75
N ALA A 91 -3.54 -14.70 -19.01
CA ALA A 91 -4.67 -13.99 -19.59
C ALA A 91 -4.21 -12.83 -20.49
N GLY A 92 -3.27 -12.01 -20.01
CA GLY A 92 -2.71 -10.89 -20.77
C GLY A 92 -2.04 -11.35 -22.08
N TYR A 93 -1.28 -12.44 -22.04
CA TYR A 93 -0.69 -13.04 -23.25
C TYR A 93 -1.77 -13.50 -24.23
N ALA A 94 -2.82 -14.18 -23.74
CA ALA A 94 -3.92 -14.64 -24.58
C ALA A 94 -4.63 -13.47 -25.29
N PHE A 95 -4.94 -12.38 -24.58
CA PHE A 95 -5.54 -11.19 -25.18
C PHE A 95 -4.61 -10.47 -26.16
N ALA A 96 -3.31 -10.40 -25.87
CA ALA A 96 -2.36 -9.65 -26.67
C ALA A 96 -1.87 -10.39 -27.93
N LYS A 97 -1.78 -11.72 -27.89
CA LYS A 97 -1.16 -12.53 -28.96
C LYS A 97 -2.11 -13.49 -29.65
N LEU A 98 -3.14 -14.00 -28.98
CA LEU A 98 -4.04 -15.00 -29.56
C LEU A 98 -5.27 -14.33 -30.20
N GLN A 99 -5.73 -14.91 -31.30
CA GLN A 99 -6.99 -14.56 -31.95
C GLN A 99 -7.97 -15.70 -31.65
N PHE A 100 -8.85 -15.50 -30.66
CA PHE A 100 -9.84 -16.50 -30.25
C PHE A 100 -11.26 -15.95 -30.32
N ARG A 101 -12.23 -16.85 -30.50
CA ARG A 101 -13.63 -16.48 -30.69
C ARG A 101 -14.21 -15.90 -29.38
N GLY A 102 -14.75 -14.69 -29.45
CA GLY A 102 -15.33 -13.99 -28.29
C GLY A 102 -14.36 -13.08 -27.52
N ARG A 103 -13.11 -12.91 -27.97
CA ARG A 103 -12.09 -12.06 -27.35
C ARG A 103 -12.61 -10.65 -27.01
N ASP A 104 -13.17 -9.96 -27.99
CA ASP A 104 -13.54 -8.54 -27.82
C ASP A 104 -14.72 -8.38 -26.86
N LYS A 105 -15.66 -9.33 -26.82
CA LYS A 105 -16.76 -9.34 -25.84
C LYS A 105 -16.26 -9.56 -24.41
N LEU A 106 -15.33 -10.51 -24.23
CA LEU A 106 -14.70 -10.75 -22.92
C LEU A 106 -13.90 -9.53 -22.47
N PHE A 107 -13.16 -8.91 -23.38
CA PHE A 107 -12.40 -7.69 -23.08
C PHE A 107 -13.33 -6.52 -22.68
N GLN A 108 -14.43 -6.32 -23.39
CA GLN A 108 -15.46 -5.33 -23.01
C GLN A 108 -16.08 -5.63 -21.64
N GLY A 109 -16.35 -6.90 -21.33
CA GLY A 109 -16.86 -7.31 -20.01
C GLY A 109 -15.87 -6.99 -18.88
N LEU A 110 -14.57 -7.23 -19.10
CA LEU A 110 -13.52 -6.87 -18.13
C LEU A 110 -13.45 -5.35 -17.91
N LEU A 111 -13.53 -4.56 -18.98
CA LEU A 111 -13.58 -3.09 -18.88
C LEU A 111 -14.82 -2.62 -18.12
N ALA A 112 -15.99 -3.21 -18.38
CA ALA A 112 -17.21 -2.88 -17.66
C ALA A 112 -17.11 -3.21 -16.17
N ALA A 113 -16.44 -4.31 -15.80
CA ALA A 113 -16.21 -4.67 -14.40
C ALA A 113 -15.30 -3.67 -13.67
N LEU A 114 -14.32 -3.07 -14.36
CA LEU A 114 -13.44 -2.04 -13.79
C LEU A 114 -14.17 -0.74 -13.42
N VAL A 115 -15.34 -0.48 -14.02
CA VAL A 115 -16.17 0.70 -13.71
C VAL A 115 -16.89 0.55 -12.36
N ILE A 116 -17.12 -0.69 -11.91
CA ILE A 116 -17.84 -0.95 -10.66
C ILE A 116 -16.98 -0.50 -9.48
N PRO A 117 -17.44 0.45 -8.65
CA PRO A 117 -16.70 0.89 -7.47
C PRO A 117 -16.51 -0.24 -6.48
N GLY A 118 -15.27 -0.44 -5.99
CA GLY A 118 -14.94 -1.49 -5.02
C GLY A 118 -15.74 -1.39 -3.71
N GLN A 119 -16.18 -0.19 -3.32
CA GLN A 119 -17.04 -0.02 -2.13
C GLN A 119 -18.38 -0.74 -2.27
N LEU A 120 -18.95 -0.80 -3.48
CA LEU A 120 -20.25 -1.46 -3.72
C LEU A 120 -20.14 -2.98 -3.65
N SER A 121 -18.97 -3.55 -3.93
CA SER A 121 -18.74 -4.99 -3.89
C SER A 121 -18.41 -5.53 -2.50
N MET A 122 -18.09 -4.67 -1.52
CA MET A 122 -17.70 -5.10 -0.17
C MET A 122 -18.77 -5.92 0.55
N LEU A 123 -20.03 -5.45 0.58
CA LEU A 123 -21.10 -6.16 1.28
C LEU A 123 -21.44 -7.52 0.62
N PRO A 124 -21.61 -7.60 -0.72
CA PRO A 124 -21.75 -8.87 -1.41
C PRO A 124 -20.59 -9.85 -1.15
N LEU A 125 -19.34 -9.36 -1.20
CA LEU A 125 -18.17 -10.19 -0.95
C LEU A 125 -18.13 -10.72 0.48
N PHE A 126 -18.48 -9.90 1.47
CA PHE A 126 -18.59 -10.34 2.86
C PHE A 126 -19.61 -11.48 3.02
N PHE A 127 -20.81 -11.32 2.45
CA PHE A 127 -21.82 -12.40 2.51
C PHE A 127 -21.37 -13.66 1.80
N LEU A 128 -20.70 -13.54 0.65
CA LEU A 128 -20.14 -14.68 -0.06
C LEU A 128 -19.12 -15.43 0.82
N LEU A 129 -18.14 -14.74 1.39
CA LEU A 129 -17.14 -15.34 2.27
C LEU A 129 -17.77 -15.95 3.53
N LYS A 130 -18.83 -15.32 4.07
CA LYS A 130 -19.62 -15.86 5.17
C LYS A 130 -20.28 -17.19 4.81
N ILE A 131 -20.94 -17.27 3.66
CA ILE A 131 -21.63 -18.48 3.20
C ILE A 131 -20.60 -19.59 2.90
N LEU A 132 -19.43 -19.23 2.37
CA LEU A 132 -18.33 -20.16 2.13
C LEU A 132 -17.57 -20.57 3.41
N GLY A 133 -17.90 -19.97 4.56
CA GLY A 133 -17.24 -20.26 5.84
C GLY A 133 -15.78 -19.82 5.90
N LEU A 134 -15.36 -18.90 5.02
CA LEU A 134 -13.97 -18.48 4.90
C LEU A 134 -13.59 -17.34 5.85
N LEU A 135 -14.57 -16.67 6.47
CA LEU A 135 -14.34 -15.49 7.31
C LEU A 135 -13.26 -15.72 8.36
N ASN A 136 -12.36 -14.73 8.47
CA ASN A 136 -11.22 -14.73 9.38
C ASN A 136 -10.18 -15.83 9.09
N SER A 137 -10.05 -16.23 7.82
CA SER A 137 -9.00 -17.16 7.36
C SER A 137 -8.01 -16.45 6.43
N TYR A 138 -6.87 -17.10 6.14
CA TYR A 138 -5.92 -16.58 5.14
C TYR A 138 -6.46 -16.61 3.71
N VAL A 139 -7.53 -17.36 3.46
CA VAL A 139 -8.17 -17.49 2.13
C VAL A 139 -9.25 -16.42 1.94
N GLY A 140 -9.88 -15.93 3.02
CA GLY A 140 -10.83 -14.81 3.01
C GLY A 140 -11.83 -14.81 4.15
#